data_AF-A0A814VK55-F1
#
_entry.id   AF-A0A814VK55-F1
#
_cell.length_a   1.000
_cell.length_b   1.000
_cell.length_c   1.000
_cell.angle_alpha   90.00
_cell.angle_beta   90.00
_cell.angle_gamma   90.00
#
_symmetry.space_group_name_H-M   'P 1'
#
loop_
_entity.id
_entity.type
_entity.pdbx_description
1 polymer ?
#
loop_
_entity_poly.entity_id
_entity_poly.type
_entity_poly.pdbx_seq_one_letter_code
_entity_poly.pdbx_strand_id
1 'polypeptide(L)'
;MPFLEELANETLIHVLSYLQLYDVVHGFFGLNQRFDWIIGSINLSIDLSTTCPGLFDYCVRYITEFVEQVVYLKLCNTKFGSREVDLFNHTFCIDQFIQLRSLILMHTKDSDEVNILPKLDKLPFLTYFRVQTQNKKMKCYVKYLLSNKMTSLKTCIFDKYRVDSTDFSGITVSNVEHLKICLLLSQSELLMLLRGLLPKIKTLHVNVRPSSIAAIDADINGEHVPNLSSLTLESVEDMPPVFFETLIEKLFHIHRLRVLAYSISFLDGQKWENISRKLPLLTHFELSVSLYKSRSNVWQVKQRLAKFDKQFWNETGHRLHCCLEAFAKFNSCLTTPK
;
A
#
# COMPACT_ATOMS: atom_id res chain seq x y z
N MET A 1 -11.11 9.28 41.87
CA MET A 1 -11.76 9.29 40.53
C MET A 1 -13.22 8.84 40.65
N PRO A 2 -14.12 9.57 41.33
CA PRO A 2 -15.50 9.08 41.52
C PRO A 2 -16.29 9.04 40.20
N PHE A 3 -16.00 10.01 39.31
CA PHE A 3 -16.74 10.19 38.06
C PHE A 3 -16.60 9.03 37.06
N LEU A 4 -15.44 8.36 37.01
CA LEU A 4 -15.22 7.23 36.09
C LEU A 4 -15.99 5.98 36.52
N GLU A 5 -16.22 5.79 37.82
CA GLU A 5 -16.98 4.65 38.35
C GLU A 5 -18.48 4.79 38.10
N GLU A 6 -18.97 6.00 37.91
CA GLU A 6 -20.39 6.29 37.60
C GLU A 6 -20.74 6.13 36.11
N LEU A 7 -19.74 6.09 35.22
CA LEU A 7 -19.96 5.91 33.79
C LEU A 7 -20.50 4.50 33.48
N ALA A 8 -21.31 4.36 32.44
CA ALA A 8 -21.78 3.06 31.95
C ALA A 8 -20.64 2.25 31.29
N ASN A 9 -20.73 0.92 31.31
CA ASN A 9 -19.69 0.04 30.75
C ASN A 9 -19.44 0.32 29.27
N GLU A 10 -20.48 0.58 28.50
CA GLU A 10 -20.42 0.90 27.08
C GLU A 10 -19.62 2.18 26.83
N THR A 11 -19.77 3.17 27.73
CA THR A 11 -19.02 4.43 27.65
C THR A 11 -17.55 4.20 27.95
N LEU A 12 -17.24 3.42 28.99
CA LEU A 12 -15.87 3.07 29.35
C LEU A 12 -15.18 2.27 28.23
N ILE A 13 -15.85 1.26 27.68
CA ILE A 13 -15.36 0.48 26.53
C ILE A 13 -15.03 1.39 25.36
N HIS A 14 -15.95 2.30 25.04
CA HIS A 14 -15.75 3.24 23.93
C HIS A 14 -14.56 4.16 24.18
N VAL A 15 -14.41 4.73 25.39
CA VAL A 15 -13.26 5.58 25.74
C VAL A 15 -11.94 4.81 25.68
N LEU A 16 -11.88 3.63 26.30
CA LEU A 16 -10.65 2.82 26.33
C LEU A 16 -10.24 2.35 24.93
N SER A 17 -11.18 2.19 24.00
CA SER A 17 -10.87 1.82 22.60
C SER A 17 -10.04 2.86 21.83
N TYR A 18 -9.96 4.11 22.31
CA TYR A 18 -9.12 5.16 21.74
C TYR A 18 -7.71 5.24 22.33
N LEU A 19 -7.44 4.50 23.41
CA LEU A 19 -6.18 4.54 24.13
C LEU A 19 -5.21 3.44 23.65
N GLN A 20 -3.91 3.67 23.82
CA GLN A 20 -2.91 2.62 23.57
C GLN A 20 -2.91 1.61 24.71
N LEU A 21 -2.45 0.39 24.43
CA LEU A 21 -2.37 -0.68 25.43
C LEU A 21 -1.67 -0.22 26.72
N TYR A 22 -0.57 0.53 26.60
CA TYR A 22 0.15 1.04 27.75
C TYR A 22 -0.73 1.92 28.64
N ASP A 23 -1.47 2.86 28.05
CA ASP A 23 -2.35 3.78 28.79
C ASP A 23 -3.50 3.04 29.46
N VAL A 24 -4.09 2.07 28.76
CA VAL A 24 -5.16 1.21 29.29
C VAL A 24 -4.67 0.42 30.49
N VAL A 25 -3.54 -0.27 30.35
CA VAL A 25 -3.03 -1.15 31.39
C VAL A 25 -2.51 -0.34 32.57
N HIS A 26 -1.60 0.61 32.33
CA HIS A 26 -0.98 1.38 33.41
C HIS A 26 -2.00 2.28 34.12
N GLY A 27 -3.01 2.77 33.39
CA GLY A 27 -4.02 3.65 33.94
C GLY A 27 -5.15 2.92 34.68
N PHE A 28 -5.54 1.72 34.23
CA PHE A 28 -6.80 1.11 34.63
C PHE A 28 -6.72 -0.35 35.09
N PHE A 29 -5.68 -1.10 34.72
CA PHE A 29 -5.56 -2.51 35.10
C PHE A 29 -5.18 -2.65 36.58
N GLY A 30 -5.88 -3.55 37.28
CA GLY A 30 -5.74 -3.77 38.71
C GLY A 30 -6.36 -2.70 39.59
N LEU A 31 -7.09 -1.71 39.03
CA LEU A 31 -7.81 -0.72 39.83
C LEU A 31 -8.98 -1.35 40.59
N ASN A 32 -9.81 -2.12 39.88
CA ASN A 32 -10.89 -2.93 40.45
C ASN A 32 -11.37 -3.97 39.42
N GLN A 33 -12.14 -4.95 39.91
CA GLN A 33 -12.64 -6.06 39.09
C GLN A 33 -13.46 -5.61 37.87
N ARG A 34 -14.16 -4.49 37.96
CA ARG A 34 -14.96 -3.96 36.85
C ARG A 34 -14.05 -3.48 35.71
N PHE A 35 -13.00 -2.71 36.02
CA PHE A 35 -12.04 -2.29 34.99
C PHE A 35 -11.30 -3.49 34.40
N ASP A 36 -10.88 -4.45 35.22
CA ASP A 36 -10.19 -5.65 34.73
C ASP A 36 -11.08 -6.44 33.75
N TRP A 37 -12.37 -6.59 34.09
CA TRP A 37 -13.35 -7.22 33.19
C TRP A 37 -13.56 -6.42 31.90
N ILE A 38 -13.68 -5.09 32.00
CA ILE A 38 -13.83 -4.22 30.83
C ILE A 38 -12.59 -4.34 29.93
N ILE A 39 -11.39 -4.24 30.48
CA ILE A 39 -10.13 -4.36 29.73
C ILE A 39 -10.06 -5.74 29.05
N GLY A 40 -10.45 -6.81 29.75
CA GLY A 40 -10.51 -8.15 29.17
C GLY A 40 -11.60 -8.35 28.10
N SER A 41 -12.47 -7.37 27.87
CA SER A 41 -13.57 -7.44 26.91
C SER A 41 -13.36 -6.58 25.66
N ILE A 42 -12.33 -5.71 25.65
CA ILE A 42 -12.08 -4.82 24.52
C ILE A 42 -11.12 -5.44 23.51
N ASN A 43 -11.31 -5.07 22.23
CA ASN A 43 -10.33 -5.38 21.21
C ASN A 43 -9.14 -4.43 21.34
N LEU A 44 -7.93 -5.00 21.37
CA LEU A 44 -6.72 -4.24 21.60
C LEU A 44 -6.01 -3.89 20.29
N SER A 45 -5.57 -2.64 20.21
CA SER A 45 -4.73 -2.11 19.14
C SER A 45 -3.37 -1.76 19.71
N ILE A 46 -2.34 -2.44 19.23
CA ILE A 46 -0.98 -2.29 19.73
C ILE A 46 -0.11 -1.66 18.65
N ASP A 47 0.41 -0.46 18.93
CA ASP A 47 1.46 0.17 18.12
C ASP A 47 2.77 0.27 18.92
N LEU A 48 3.65 -0.70 18.73
CA LEU A 48 4.95 -0.70 19.41
C LEU A 48 5.96 0.27 18.77
N SER A 49 5.67 0.82 17.59
CA SER A 49 6.59 1.73 16.89
C SER A 49 6.82 3.07 17.59
N THR A 50 5.99 3.37 18.59
CA THR A 50 6.08 4.59 19.40
C THR A 50 6.59 4.32 20.81
N THR A 51 6.82 3.05 21.16
CA THR A 51 7.16 2.62 22.52
C THR A 51 8.63 2.86 22.80
N CYS A 52 8.94 3.56 23.89
CA CYS A 52 10.32 3.68 24.35
C CYS A 52 10.86 2.31 24.81
N PRO A 53 12.17 2.02 24.66
CA PRO A 53 12.73 0.69 24.99
C PRO A 53 12.39 0.18 26.40
N GLY A 54 12.38 1.05 27.41
CA GLY A 54 12.03 0.66 28.79
C GLY A 54 10.55 0.31 29.02
N LEU A 55 9.66 0.74 28.12
CA LEU A 55 8.24 0.40 28.16
C LEU A 55 7.93 -0.88 27.39
N PHE A 56 8.85 -1.36 26.54
CA PHE A 56 8.64 -2.58 25.76
C PHE A 56 8.45 -3.80 26.67
N ASP A 57 9.39 -4.03 27.60
CA ASP A 57 9.31 -5.15 28.56
C ASP A 57 8.04 -5.10 29.40
N TYR A 58 7.60 -3.89 29.77
CA TYR A 58 6.34 -3.68 30.46
C TYR A 58 5.16 -4.09 29.58
N CYS A 59 5.05 -3.54 28.37
CA CYS A 59 3.98 -3.88 27.42
C CYS A 59 3.93 -5.39 27.15
N VAL A 60 5.07 -6.04 26.94
CA VAL A 60 5.18 -7.49 26.68
C VAL A 60 4.50 -8.34 27.74
N ARG A 61 4.67 -8.02 29.04
CA ARG A 61 4.04 -8.79 30.12
C ARG A 61 2.52 -8.81 29.97
N TYR A 62 1.91 -7.68 29.66
CA TYR A 62 0.46 -7.58 29.52
C TYR A 62 -0.05 -8.07 28.18
N ILE A 63 0.71 -7.92 27.09
CA ILE A 63 0.35 -8.53 25.81
C ILE A 63 0.17 -10.04 25.97
N THR A 64 0.98 -10.67 26.82
CA THR A 64 0.88 -12.12 27.11
C THR A 64 -0.49 -12.49 27.69
N GLU A 65 -1.06 -11.64 28.55
CA GLU A 65 -2.37 -11.88 29.18
C GLU A 65 -3.55 -11.65 28.22
N PHE A 66 -3.36 -10.75 27.24
CA PHE A 66 -4.43 -10.32 26.33
C PHE A 66 -4.19 -10.68 24.87
N VAL A 67 -3.33 -11.66 24.58
CA VAL A 67 -2.89 -12.00 23.22
C VAL A 67 -4.05 -12.29 22.27
N GLU A 68 -5.09 -12.94 22.78
CA GLU A 68 -6.29 -13.30 22.02
C GLU A 68 -7.17 -12.09 21.69
N GLN A 69 -7.03 -10.95 22.37
CA GLN A 69 -7.84 -9.75 22.16
C GLN A 69 -7.21 -8.77 21.15
N VAL A 70 -5.96 -9.03 20.76
CA VAL A 70 -5.21 -8.15 19.87
C VAL A 70 -5.73 -8.29 18.44
N VAL A 71 -6.36 -7.22 17.94
CA VAL A 71 -6.89 -7.16 16.57
C VAL A 71 -6.01 -6.35 15.61
N TYR A 72 -5.14 -5.50 16.15
CA TYR A 72 -4.20 -4.69 15.40
C TYR A 72 -2.82 -4.75 16.04
N LEU A 73 -1.80 -5.00 15.22
CA LEU A 73 -0.41 -4.99 15.65
C LEU A 73 0.46 -4.23 14.64
N LYS A 74 1.23 -3.27 15.16
CA LYS A 74 2.26 -2.57 14.39
C LYS A 74 3.60 -2.67 15.09
N LEU A 75 4.58 -3.21 14.36
CA LEU A 75 5.96 -3.40 14.79
C LEU A 75 6.90 -2.59 13.90
N CYS A 76 7.93 -1.97 14.47
CA CYS A 76 8.87 -1.14 13.71
C CYS A 76 10.29 -1.27 14.25
N ASN A 77 11.23 -1.74 13.42
CA ASN A 77 12.65 -1.58 13.77
C ASN A 77 13.07 -0.14 13.42
N THR A 78 12.96 0.78 14.37
CA THR A 78 13.30 2.19 14.10
C THR A 78 14.78 2.34 13.72
N LYS A 79 15.10 3.43 13.01
CA LYS A 79 16.47 3.73 12.56
C LYS A 79 17.49 3.90 13.70
N PHE A 80 17.03 4.10 14.94
CA PHE A 80 17.88 4.30 16.12
C PHE A 80 18.30 2.99 16.80
N GLY A 81 18.10 1.85 16.13
CA GLY A 81 18.55 0.56 16.63
C GLY A 81 17.53 -0.15 17.53
N SER A 82 16.26 0.28 17.54
CA SER A 82 15.22 -0.51 18.21
C SER A 82 15.06 -1.85 17.50
N ARG A 83 15.19 -2.92 18.29
CA ARG A 83 15.06 -4.33 17.89
C ARG A 83 13.65 -4.82 18.21
N GLU A 84 12.63 -4.00 18.02
CA GLU A 84 11.27 -4.30 18.48
C GLU A 84 10.72 -5.57 17.82
N VAL A 85 10.95 -5.74 16.51
CA VAL A 85 10.50 -6.93 15.79
C VAL A 85 11.30 -8.15 16.22
N ASP A 86 12.61 -7.99 16.40
CA ASP A 86 13.48 -9.07 16.91
C ASP A 86 13.02 -9.50 18.32
N LEU A 87 12.81 -8.54 19.23
CA LEU A 87 12.35 -8.77 20.60
C LEU A 87 10.96 -9.38 20.62
N PHE A 88 10.03 -8.87 19.81
CA PHE A 88 8.71 -9.46 19.66
C PHE A 88 8.83 -10.93 19.24
N ASN A 89 9.66 -11.25 18.26
CA ASN A 89 9.90 -12.62 17.80
C ASN A 89 10.57 -13.51 18.86
N HIS A 90 11.28 -12.93 19.84
CA HIS A 90 11.86 -13.69 20.96
C HIS A 90 10.82 -14.02 22.03
N THR A 91 9.80 -13.18 22.20
CA THR A 91 8.78 -13.39 23.24
C THR A 91 7.53 -14.07 22.70
N PHE A 92 7.13 -13.75 21.48
CA PHE A 92 5.85 -14.14 20.92
C PHE A 92 6.01 -14.88 19.60
N CYS A 93 5.04 -15.75 19.34
CA CYS A 93 4.82 -16.28 18.01
C CYS A 93 3.57 -15.62 17.43
N ILE A 94 3.66 -15.11 16.20
CA ILE A 94 2.56 -14.36 15.58
C ILE A 94 1.25 -15.17 15.49
N ASP A 95 1.33 -16.50 15.40
CA ASP A 95 0.18 -17.41 15.35
C ASP A 95 -0.59 -17.54 16.67
N GLN A 96 -0.10 -16.93 17.76
CA GLN A 96 -0.85 -16.78 19.02
C GLN A 96 -1.93 -15.69 18.93
N PHE A 97 -1.80 -14.75 17.98
CA PHE A 97 -2.69 -13.61 17.84
C PHE A 97 -3.90 -13.96 16.96
N ILE A 98 -4.70 -14.92 17.41
CA ILE A 98 -5.75 -15.54 16.59
C ILE A 98 -6.83 -14.56 16.11
N GLN A 99 -7.07 -13.47 16.83
CA GLN A 99 -8.02 -12.40 16.45
C GLN A 99 -7.40 -11.30 15.57
N LEU A 100 -6.12 -11.41 15.20
CA LEU A 100 -5.41 -10.36 14.49
C LEU A 100 -6.04 -10.11 13.12
N ARG A 101 -6.47 -8.87 12.90
CA ARG A 101 -7.09 -8.41 11.65
C ARG A 101 -6.16 -7.57 10.80
N SER A 102 -5.25 -6.85 11.45
CA SER A 102 -4.31 -5.94 10.80
C SER A 102 -2.91 -6.10 11.36
N LEU A 103 -1.94 -6.37 10.48
CA LEU A 103 -0.53 -6.46 10.81
C LEU A 103 0.28 -5.47 9.98
N ILE A 104 1.10 -4.66 10.64
CA ILE A 104 2.02 -3.71 10.02
C ILE A 104 3.45 -3.97 10.50
N LEU A 105 4.34 -4.28 9.55
CA LEU A 105 5.75 -4.49 9.79
C LEU A 105 6.56 -3.39 9.11
N MET A 106 7.28 -2.59 9.89
CA MET A 106 8.05 -1.47 9.35
C MET A 106 9.54 -1.68 9.59
N HIS A 107 10.34 -1.43 8.55
CA HIS A 107 11.80 -1.48 8.61
C HIS A 107 12.37 -2.84 9.05
N THR A 108 11.70 -3.94 8.73
CA THR A 108 12.14 -5.30 9.05
C THR A 108 13.43 -5.68 8.33
N LYS A 109 14.19 -6.58 8.97
CA LYS A 109 15.35 -7.26 8.39
C LYS A 109 14.97 -8.68 7.95
N ASP A 110 15.85 -9.32 7.18
CA ASP A 110 15.63 -10.67 6.66
C ASP A 110 15.31 -11.70 7.77
N SER A 111 15.95 -11.59 8.93
CA SER A 111 15.76 -12.50 10.07
C SER A 111 14.36 -12.40 10.69
N ASP A 112 13.79 -11.20 10.74
CA ASP A 112 12.48 -10.93 11.34
C ASP A 112 11.35 -11.65 10.59
N GLU A 113 11.45 -11.59 9.26
CA GLU A 113 10.40 -12.04 8.35
C GLU A 113 10.30 -13.56 8.26
N VAL A 114 11.41 -14.26 8.44
CA VAL A 114 11.45 -15.74 8.43
C VAL A 114 10.56 -16.33 9.53
N ASN A 115 10.39 -15.62 10.65
CA ASN A 115 9.57 -16.11 11.77
C ASN A 115 8.09 -15.75 11.64
N ILE A 116 7.78 -14.59 11.03
CA ILE A 116 6.41 -14.07 10.94
C ILE A 116 5.71 -14.57 9.69
N LEU A 117 6.33 -14.41 8.52
CA LEU A 117 5.64 -14.59 7.23
C LEU A 117 5.12 -16.01 6.99
N PRO A 118 5.86 -17.09 7.33
CA PRO A 118 5.37 -18.46 7.16
C PRO A 118 4.21 -18.85 8.08
N LYS A 119 3.86 -18.01 9.06
CA LYS A 119 2.79 -18.26 10.03
C LYS A 119 1.54 -17.43 9.78
N LEU A 120 1.55 -16.54 8.78
CA LEU A 120 0.42 -15.66 8.50
C LEU A 120 -0.83 -16.43 8.03
N ASP A 121 -0.65 -17.60 7.42
CA ASP A 121 -1.75 -18.50 7.02
C ASP A 121 -2.50 -19.11 8.20
N LYS A 122 -1.92 -19.06 9.41
CA LYS A 122 -2.57 -19.46 10.66
C LYS A 122 -3.44 -18.38 11.27
N LEU A 123 -3.51 -17.18 10.66
CA LEU A 123 -4.29 -16.05 11.18
C LEU A 123 -5.63 -15.94 10.44
N PRO A 124 -6.71 -16.56 10.97
CA PRO A 124 -7.95 -16.72 10.22
C PRO A 124 -8.64 -15.39 9.89
N PHE A 125 -8.42 -14.35 10.69
CA PHE A 125 -9.08 -13.05 10.52
C PHE A 125 -8.16 -11.97 9.92
N LEU A 126 -6.95 -12.30 9.48
CA LEU A 126 -6.02 -11.31 8.94
C LEU A 126 -6.52 -10.78 7.59
N THR A 127 -7.07 -9.56 7.60
CA THR A 127 -7.63 -8.90 6.42
C THR A 127 -6.70 -7.85 5.83
N TYR A 128 -5.80 -7.30 6.63
CA TYR A 128 -4.86 -6.25 6.24
C TYR A 128 -3.43 -6.63 6.62
N PHE A 129 -2.54 -6.58 5.63
CA PHE A 129 -1.10 -6.77 5.83
C PHE A 129 -0.31 -5.67 5.14
N ARG A 130 0.60 -5.04 5.89
CA ARG A 130 1.55 -4.08 5.36
C ARG A 130 2.96 -4.42 5.82
N VAL A 131 3.90 -4.35 4.89
CA VAL A 131 5.32 -4.56 5.17
C VAL A 131 6.18 -3.56 4.43
N GLN A 132 7.13 -2.98 5.17
CA GLN A 132 8.20 -2.16 4.62
C GLN A 132 9.53 -2.82 4.97
N THR A 133 10.22 -3.36 3.96
CA THR A 133 11.43 -4.16 4.16
C THR A 133 12.52 -3.84 3.15
N GLN A 134 13.77 -4.10 3.53
CA GLN A 134 14.93 -4.08 2.63
C GLN A 134 15.30 -5.47 2.08
N ASN A 135 14.55 -6.52 2.47
CA ASN A 135 14.90 -7.92 2.23
C ASN A 135 14.74 -8.36 0.77
N LYS A 136 15.83 -8.58 0.03
CA LYS A 136 15.78 -9.03 -1.38
C LYS A 136 15.02 -10.36 -1.63
N LYS A 137 14.69 -11.14 -0.60
CA LYS A 137 13.90 -12.39 -0.69
C LYS A 137 12.38 -12.21 -0.61
N MET A 138 11.86 -11.03 -0.26
CA MET A 138 10.42 -10.72 -0.26
C MET A 138 9.66 -11.12 -1.52
N LYS A 139 10.31 -11.21 -2.69
CA LYS A 139 9.69 -11.75 -3.91
C LYS A 139 8.98 -13.09 -3.67
N CYS A 140 9.59 -13.99 -2.90
CA CYS A 140 9.01 -15.29 -2.56
C CYS A 140 7.80 -15.13 -1.64
N TYR A 141 7.85 -14.15 -0.74
CA TYR A 141 6.76 -13.88 0.21
C TYR A 141 5.58 -13.18 -0.44
N VAL A 142 5.79 -12.26 -1.39
CA VAL A 142 4.70 -11.69 -2.20
C VAL A 142 3.96 -12.81 -2.91
N LYS A 143 4.67 -13.72 -3.57
CA LYS A 143 4.07 -14.89 -4.22
C LYS A 143 3.33 -15.79 -3.23
N TYR A 144 3.91 -16.06 -2.06
CA TYR A 144 3.27 -16.85 -1.01
C TYR A 144 1.98 -16.20 -0.48
N LEU A 145 1.99 -14.89 -0.19
CA LEU A 145 0.84 -14.16 0.33
C LEU A 145 -0.28 -13.99 -0.68
N LEU A 146 0.09 -13.83 -1.95
CA LEU A 146 -0.89 -13.76 -3.04
C LEU A 146 -1.41 -15.14 -3.46
N SER A 147 -0.80 -16.24 -3.00
CA SER A 147 -1.33 -17.58 -3.23
C SER A 147 -2.63 -17.84 -2.44
N ASN A 148 -3.44 -18.79 -2.91
CA ASN A 148 -4.75 -19.16 -2.32
C ASN A 148 -4.75 -19.60 -0.85
N LYS A 149 -3.60 -19.58 -0.15
CA LYS A 149 -3.50 -19.98 1.26
C LYS A 149 -4.09 -18.93 2.21
N MET A 150 -4.06 -17.66 1.85
CA MET A 150 -4.55 -16.55 2.68
C MET A 150 -5.99 -16.19 2.33
N THR A 151 -6.96 -16.96 2.84
CA THR A 151 -8.37 -16.81 2.42
C THR A 151 -9.03 -15.52 2.92
N SER A 152 -8.60 -14.97 4.05
CA SER A 152 -9.18 -13.76 4.65
C SER A 152 -8.51 -12.46 4.21
N LEU A 153 -7.33 -12.52 3.59
CA LEU A 153 -6.53 -11.35 3.26
C LEU A 153 -7.16 -10.55 2.12
N LYS A 154 -7.54 -9.30 2.41
CA LYS A 154 -8.16 -8.37 1.46
C LYS A 154 -7.24 -7.25 1.00
N THR A 155 -6.38 -6.76 1.90
CA THR A 155 -5.48 -5.64 1.62
C THR A 155 -4.04 -6.03 1.87
N CYS A 156 -3.18 -5.79 0.88
CA CYS A 156 -1.77 -6.07 0.98
C CYS A 156 -0.93 -4.89 0.47
N ILE A 157 0.02 -4.42 1.29
CA ILE A 157 0.88 -3.27 0.97
C ILE A 157 2.35 -3.65 1.18
N PHE A 158 3.13 -3.54 0.12
CA PHE A 158 4.57 -3.77 0.12
C PHE A 158 5.29 -2.44 -0.21
N ASP A 159 5.84 -1.79 0.81
CA ASP A 159 6.50 -0.49 0.70
C ASP A 159 8.03 -0.60 0.59
N LYS A 160 8.62 0.32 -0.17
CA LYS A 160 10.08 0.61 -0.27
C LYS A 160 10.95 -0.64 -0.47
N TYR A 161 10.69 -1.34 -1.57
CA TYR A 161 11.38 -2.58 -1.88
C TYR A 161 12.21 -2.47 -3.17
N ARG A 162 13.52 -2.78 -3.09
CA ARG A 162 14.41 -2.80 -4.25
C ARG A 162 14.74 -4.25 -4.63
N VAL A 163 13.98 -4.80 -5.57
CA VAL A 163 14.35 -6.07 -6.22
C VAL A 163 14.26 -5.94 -7.72
N ASP A 164 15.17 -6.65 -8.37
CA ASP A 164 15.47 -6.57 -9.78
C ASP A 164 14.51 -7.36 -10.68
N SER A 165 13.76 -8.30 -10.14
CA SER A 165 12.65 -9.01 -10.82
C SER A 165 11.96 -9.96 -9.85
N THR A 166 10.66 -10.19 -10.07
CA THR A 166 9.87 -11.19 -9.34
C THR A 166 9.12 -12.05 -10.34
N ASP A 167 9.34 -13.36 -10.29
CA ASP A 167 8.54 -14.29 -11.05
C ASP A 167 7.17 -14.48 -10.38
N PHE A 168 6.14 -13.93 -11.01
CA PHE A 168 4.74 -14.08 -10.59
C PHE A 168 4.06 -15.32 -11.21
N SER A 169 4.80 -16.20 -11.87
CA SER A 169 4.28 -17.48 -12.34
C SER A 169 3.63 -18.27 -11.19
N GLY A 170 2.46 -18.85 -11.43
CA GLY A 170 1.78 -19.68 -10.44
C GLY A 170 1.11 -18.93 -9.27
N ILE A 171 0.94 -17.61 -9.35
CA ILE A 171 -0.08 -16.95 -8.52
C ILE A 171 -1.45 -17.45 -8.96
N THR A 172 -2.15 -18.09 -8.03
CA THR A 172 -3.54 -18.53 -8.18
C THR A 172 -4.51 -17.44 -7.72
N VAL A 173 -5.82 -17.66 -7.94
CA VAL A 173 -6.92 -16.72 -7.66
C VAL A 173 -6.89 -16.18 -6.22
N SER A 174 -6.26 -15.02 -6.03
CA SER A 174 -6.16 -14.37 -4.73
C SER A 174 -7.49 -13.76 -4.26
N ASN A 175 -7.70 -13.71 -2.94
CA ASN A 175 -8.82 -12.97 -2.33
C ASN A 175 -8.53 -11.48 -2.11
N VAL A 176 -7.33 -11.03 -2.47
CA VAL A 176 -6.90 -9.64 -2.31
C VAL A 176 -7.72 -8.71 -3.21
N GLU A 177 -8.38 -7.74 -2.59
CA GLU A 177 -9.16 -6.68 -3.22
C GLU A 177 -8.31 -5.40 -3.43
N HIS A 178 -7.32 -5.17 -2.55
CA HIS A 178 -6.49 -3.97 -2.54
C HIS A 178 -5.01 -4.34 -2.47
N LEU A 179 -4.26 -4.02 -3.53
CA LEU A 179 -2.84 -4.35 -3.62
C LEU A 179 -2.00 -3.11 -3.93
N LYS A 180 -1.01 -2.85 -3.09
CA LYS A 180 0.05 -1.88 -3.36
C LYS A 180 1.40 -2.58 -3.33
N ILE A 181 2.11 -2.52 -4.45
CA ILE A 181 3.42 -3.12 -4.65
C ILE A 181 4.37 -2.03 -5.13
N CYS A 182 5.19 -1.50 -4.24
CA CYS A 182 6.28 -0.59 -4.60
C CYS A 182 7.51 -1.36 -5.12
N LEU A 183 7.28 -2.32 -6.03
CA LEU A 183 8.29 -3.05 -6.80
C LEU A 183 8.33 -2.45 -8.18
N LEU A 184 9.53 -2.31 -8.73
CA LEU A 184 9.72 -2.03 -10.14
C LEU A 184 9.39 -3.30 -10.93
N LEU A 185 8.18 -3.39 -11.50
CA LEU A 185 7.70 -4.52 -12.29
C LEU A 185 8.05 -4.36 -13.76
N SER A 186 8.50 -5.43 -14.42
CA SER A 186 8.50 -5.47 -15.88
C SER A 186 7.07 -5.50 -16.43
N GLN A 187 6.93 -5.23 -17.73
CA GLN A 187 5.63 -5.31 -18.39
C GLN A 187 5.00 -6.73 -18.30
N SER A 188 5.80 -7.79 -18.47
CA SER A 188 5.31 -9.16 -18.37
C SER A 188 4.92 -9.52 -16.94
N GLU A 189 5.68 -9.06 -15.94
CA GLU A 189 5.38 -9.26 -14.52
C GLU A 189 4.06 -8.63 -14.11
N LEU A 190 3.78 -7.39 -14.56
CA LEU A 190 2.50 -6.73 -14.31
C LEU A 190 1.32 -7.52 -14.91
N LEU A 191 1.48 -8.04 -16.12
CA LEU A 191 0.43 -8.79 -16.79
C LEU A 191 0.19 -10.15 -16.13
N MET A 192 1.25 -10.85 -15.70
CA MET A 192 1.13 -12.07 -14.88
C MET A 192 0.45 -11.80 -13.53
N LEU A 193 0.83 -10.69 -12.87
CA LEU A 193 0.22 -10.28 -11.62
C LEU A 193 -1.27 -10.00 -11.81
N LEU A 194 -1.64 -9.25 -12.84
CA LEU A 194 -3.04 -8.99 -13.16
C LEU A 194 -3.81 -10.30 -13.32
N ARG A 195 -3.30 -11.26 -14.11
CA ARG A 195 -3.90 -12.60 -14.32
C ARG A 195 -4.13 -13.38 -13.02
N GLY A 196 -3.18 -13.35 -12.10
CA GLY A 196 -3.33 -14.05 -10.81
C GLY A 196 -4.38 -13.43 -9.89
N LEU A 197 -4.62 -12.12 -10.01
CA LEU A 197 -5.50 -11.35 -9.12
C LEU A 197 -6.94 -11.20 -9.64
N LEU A 198 -7.24 -11.84 -10.78
CA LEU A 198 -8.20 -11.34 -11.77
C LEU A 198 -9.68 -11.73 -11.60
N PRO A 199 -10.19 -12.07 -10.40
CA PRO A 199 -11.60 -11.78 -10.18
C PRO A 199 -11.89 -10.85 -9.01
N LYS A 200 -10.97 -10.52 -8.11
CA LYS A 200 -11.33 -9.77 -6.89
C LYS A 200 -10.64 -8.42 -6.74
N ILE A 201 -9.57 -8.18 -7.47
CA ILE A 201 -8.82 -6.94 -7.35
C ILE A 201 -9.68 -5.73 -7.74
N LYS A 202 -9.81 -4.79 -6.80
CA LYS A 202 -10.52 -3.51 -6.97
C LYS A 202 -9.56 -2.35 -7.13
N THR A 203 -8.44 -2.37 -6.41
CA THR A 203 -7.43 -1.32 -6.46
C THR A 203 -6.04 -1.91 -6.61
N LEU A 204 -5.30 -1.45 -7.61
CA LEU A 204 -3.91 -1.85 -7.85
C LEU A 204 -3.00 -0.62 -7.89
N HIS A 205 -1.93 -0.64 -7.11
CA HIS A 205 -0.85 0.35 -7.16
C HIS A 205 0.46 -0.39 -7.38
N VAL A 206 1.13 -0.12 -8.51
CA VAL A 206 2.39 -0.75 -8.88
C VAL A 206 3.40 0.28 -9.39
N ASN A 207 4.70 -0.01 -9.23
CA ASN A 207 5.73 0.73 -9.95
C ASN A 207 6.12 -0.07 -11.21
N VAL A 208 6.31 0.58 -12.36
CA VAL A 208 6.61 -0.12 -13.61
C VAL A 208 7.99 0.28 -14.12
N ARG A 209 8.81 -0.71 -14.51
CA ARG A 209 10.12 -0.50 -15.10
C ARG A 209 9.98 0.01 -16.54
N PRO A 210 10.83 0.95 -16.97
CA PRO A 210 11.17 1.07 -18.39
C PRO A 210 11.81 -0.25 -18.83
N SER A 211 11.14 -1.04 -19.67
CA SER A 211 11.77 -2.19 -20.33
C SER A 211 12.05 -1.88 -21.80
N SER A 212 13.26 -2.22 -22.25
CA SER A 212 13.59 -2.33 -23.67
C SER A 212 12.57 -3.24 -24.36
N ILE A 213 12.03 -2.77 -25.48
CA ILE A 213 11.01 -3.43 -26.28
C ILE A 213 11.49 -4.85 -26.64
N ALA A 214 10.93 -5.86 -26.00
CA ALA A 214 10.61 -7.09 -26.70
C ALA A 214 9.08 -7.09 -26.81
N ALA A 215 8.58 -7.17 -28.04
CA ALA A 215 7.16 -7.30 -28.30
C ALA A 215 6.61 -8.37 -27.35
N ILE A 216 5.74 -7.97 -26.43
CA ILE A 216 4.95 -8.96 -25.72
C ILE A 216 4.05 -9.54 -26.80
N ASP A 217 4.37 -10.76 -27.23
CA ASP A 217 3.42 -11.58 -27.97
C ASP A 217 2.12 -11.53 -27.20
N ALA A 218 1.10 -11.05 -27.89
CA ALA A 218 -0.20 -10.68 -27.38
C ALA A 218 -1.03 -11.90 -26.97
N ASP A 219 -0.42 -12.88 -26.32
CA ASP A 219 -1.07 -14.11 -25.88
C ASP A 219 -1.81 -13.91 -24.55
N ILE A 220 -2.31 -12.69 -24.35
CA ILE A 220 -3.36 -12.35 -23.38
C ILE A 220 -4.61 -12.06 -24.19
N ASN A 221 -5.00 -13.05 -24.98
CA ASN A 221 -6.28 -13.05 -25.65
C ASN A 221 -7.38 -13.13 -24.57
N GLY A 222 -8.17 -12.06 -24.44
CA GLY A 222 -9.59 -12.17 -24.05
C GLY A 222 -10.00 -11.95 -22.59
N GLU A 223 -9.11 -11.84 -21.61
CA GLU A 223 -9.53 -11.66 -20.22
C GLU A 223 -9.50 -10.19 -19.78
N HIS A 224 -10.69 -9.58 -19.71
CA HIS A 224 -10.90 -8.27 -19.07
C HIS A 224 -10.67 -8.36 -17.56
N VAL A 225 -10.35 -7.23 -16.92
CA VAL A 225 -10.28 -7.08 -15.47
C VAL A 225 -11.56 -6.43 -14.95
N PRO A 226 -12.67 -7.18 -14.77
CA PRO A 226 -13.99 -6.59 -14.59
C PRO A 226 -14.12 -5.77 -13.31
N ASN A 227 -13.39 -6.15 -12.26
CA ASN A 227 -13.56 -5.55 -10.93
C ASN A 227 -12.55 -4.46 -10.59
N LEU A 228 -11.53 -4.24 -11.44
CA LEU A 228 -10.50 -3.23 -11.18
C LEU A 228 -11.04 -1.83 -11.45
N SER A 229 -11.40 -1.13 -10.37
CA SER A 229 -11.94 0.23 -10.42
C SER A 229 -10.87 1.32 -10.28
N SER A 230 -9.71 1.01 -9.69
CA SER A 230 -8.62 1.99 -9.52
C SER A 230 -7.25 1.41 -9.84
N LEU A 231 -6.51 2.07 -10.73
CA LEU A 231 -5.11 1.75 -11.04
C LEU A 231 -4.21 2.96 -10.78
N THR A 232 -3.11 2.73 -10.06
CA THR A 232 -2.00 3.69 -9.91
C THR A 232 -0.72 3.08 -10.46
N LEU A 233 -0.16 3.73 -11.46
CA LEU A 233 1.14 3.38 -12.04
C LEU A 233 2.16 4.41 -11.59
N GLU A 234 3.22 3.97 -10.92
CA GLU A 234 4.32 4.84 -10.49
C GLU A 234 5.62 4.52 -11.20
N SER A 235 6.51 5.51 -11.18
CA SER A 235 7.86 5.41 -11.72
C SER A 235 7.92 5.07 -13.21
N VAL A 236 6.93 5.52 -13.96
CA VAL A 236 6.85 5.26 -15.39
C VAL A 236 7.90 6.11 -16.12
N GLU A 237 8.93 5.45 -16.64
CA GLU A 237 9.95 6.04 -17.51
C GLU A 237 9.81 5.41 -18.91
N ASP A 238 9.92 6.23 -19.97
CA ASP A 238 10.08 5.83 -21.38
C ASP A 238 9.28 4.63 -21.89
N MET A 239 8.03 4.47 -21.42
CA MET A 239 7.19 3.37 -21.87
C MET A 239 6.64 3.58 -23.28
N PRO A 240 6.70 2.55 -24.14
CA PRO A 240 6.22 2.65 -25.51
C PRO A 240 4.70 2.89 -25.52
N PRO A 241 4.17 3.69 -26.47
CA PRO A 241 2.72 3.94 -26.60
C PRO A 241 1.87 2.67 -26.64
N VAL A 242 2.36 1.62 -27.31
CA VAL A 242 1.69 0.32 -27.45
C VAL A 242 1.37 -0.30 -26.09
N PHE A 243 2.22 -0.14 -25.08
CA PHE A 243 1.94 -0.69 -23.75
C PHE A 243 0.65 -0.13 -23.15
N PHE A 244 0.48 1.19 -23.21
CA PHE A 244 -0.72 1.83 -22.66
C PHE A 244 -1.96 1.38 -23.43
N GLU A 245 -1.88 1.29 -24.75
CA GLU A 245 -2.98 0.82 -25.59
C GLU A 245 -3.41 -0.60 -25.20
N THR A 246 -2.45 -1.54 -25.12
CA THR A 246 -2.72 -2.93 -24.68
C THR A 246 -3.25 -3.00 -23.25
N LEU A 247 -2.77 -2.13 -22.35
CA LEU A 247 -3.26 -2.08 -20.99
C LEU A 247 -4.70 -1.55 -20.93
N ILE A 248 -5.00 -0.49 -21.68
CA ILE A 248 -6.33 0.16 -21.75
C ILE A 248 -7.41 -0.80 -22.23
N GLU A 249 -7.12 -1.62 -23.23
CA GLU A 249 -8.05 -2.64 -23.75
C GLU A 249 -8.54 -3.60 -22.64
N LYS A 250 -7.76 -3.77 -21.58
CA LYS A 250 -8.08 -4.65 -20.45
C LYS A 250 -8.75 -3.94 -19.27
N LEU A 251 -8.69 -2.61 -19.24
CA LEU A 251 -9.12 -1.76 -18.11
C LEU A 251 -10.48 -1.09 -18.34
N PHE A 252 -11.37 -1.71 -19.13
CA PHE A 252 -12.65 -1.10 -19.54
C PHE A 252 -13.52 -0.63 -18.36
N HIS A 253 -13.40 -1.25 -17.18
CA HIS A 253 -14.18 -0.93 -15.98
C HIS A 253 -13.50 0.06 -15.01
N ILE A 254 -12.38 0.66 -15.41
CA ILE A 254 -11.62 1.54 -14.53
C ILE A 254 -12.34 2.87 -14.31
N HIS A 255 -12.47 3.28 -13.05
CA HIS A 255 -13.05 4.55 -12.64
C HIS A 255 -11.98 5.58 -12.31
N ARG A 256 -10.83 5.13 -11.78
CA ARG A 256 -9.70 5.97 -11.39
C ARG A 256 -8.41 5.48 -12.00
N LEU A 257 -7.74 6.33 -12.76
CA LEU A 257 -6.40 6.08 -13.29
C LEU A 257 -5.44 7.17 -12.82
N ARG A 258 -4.36 6.78 -12.15
CA ARG A 258 -3.29 7.67 -11.72
C ARG A 258 -1.96 7.21 -12.33
N VAL A 259 -1.22 8.13 -12.91
CA VAL A 259 0.08 7.85 -13.55
C VAL A 259 1.12 8.84 -13.03
N LEU A 260 2.15 8.34 -12.34
CA LEU A 260 3.33 9.09 -11.95
C LEU A 260 4.49 8.74 -12.89
N ALA A 261 4.83 9.68 -13.76
CA ALA A 261 5.84 9.52 -14.79
C ALA A 261 7.05 10.44 -14.56
N TYR A 262 8.20 10.05 -15.10
CA TYR A 262 9.45 10.77 -14.94
C TYR A 262 10.11 11.24 -16.26
N SER A 263 9.36 11.17 -17.36
CA SER A 263 9.82 11.55 -18.70
C SER A 263 8.90 12.60 -19.32
N ILE A 264 9.49 13.58 -20.01
CA ILE A 264 8.76 14.65 -20.72
C ILE A 264 7.87 14.09 -21.84
N SER A 265 8.19 12.90 -22.34
CA SER A 265 7.39 12.19 -23.36
C SER A 265 5.93 11.98 -22.92
N PHE A 266 5.67 11.95 -21.61
CA PHE A 266 4.34 11.78 -21.01
C PHE A 266 3.49 13.05 -21.05
N LEU A 267 4.11 14.22 -21.25
CA LEU A 267 3.39 15.47 -21.49
C LEU A 267 2.89 15.49 -22.94
N ASP A 268 1.86 14.70 -23.21
CA ASP A 268 1.15 14.66 -24.49
C ASP A 268 -0.36 14.61 -24.26
N GLY A 269 -0.98 15.79 -24.25
CA GLY A 269 -2.41 15.93 -23.99
C GLY A 269 -3.27 15.19 -25.01
N GLN A 270 -2.86 15.09 -26.28
CA GLN A 270 -3.66 14.39 -27.29
C GLN A 270 -3.64 12.88 -27.07
N LYS A 271 -2.47 12.33 -26.71
CA LYS A 271 -2.34 10.90 -26.39
C LYS A 271 -3.25 10.54 -25.21
N TRP A 272 -3.18 11.29 -24.12
CA TRP A 272 -3.98 10.99 -22.93
C TRP A 272 -5.47 11.23 -23.15
N GLU A 273 -5.84 12.23 -23.95
CA GLU A 273 -7.24 12.46 -24.36
C GLU A 273 -7.80 11.25 -25.10
N ASN A 274 -7.03 10.68 -26.05
CA ASN A 274 -7.42 9.48 -26.78
C ASN A 274 -7.54 8.25 -25.86
N ILE A 275 -6.64 8.13 -24.88
CA ILE A 275 -6.68 7.07 -23.86
C ILE A 275 -7.95 7.19 -23.01
N SER A 276 -8.22 8.38 -22.47
CA SER A 276 -9.37 8.62 -21.61
C SER A 276 -10.69 8.35 -22.33
N ARG A 277 -10.80 8.72 -23.61
CA ARG A 277 -12.00 8.42 -24.42
C ARG A 277 -12.27 6.92 -24.60
N LYS A 278 -11.24 6.07 -24.54
CA LYS A 278 -11.38 4.61 -24.63
C LYS A 278 -11.79 3.96 -23.29
N LEU A 279 -11.84 4.72 -22.21
CA LEU A 279 -12.18 4.26 -20.87
C LEU A 279 -13.53 4.86 -20.44
N PRO A 280 -14.66 4.25 -20.79
CA PRO A 280 -15.98 4.89 -20.68
C PRO A 280 -16.44 5.14 -19.25
N LEU A 281 -15.90 4.41 -18.26
CA LEU A 281 -16.23 4.58 -16.84
C LEU A 281 -15.24 5.48 -16.09
N LEU A 282 -14.24 6.05 -16.78
CA LEU A 282 -13.19 6.85 -16.15
C LEU A 282 -13.77 8.18 -15.63
N THR A 283 -13.88 8.29 -14.31
CA THR A 283 -14.35 9.50 -13.63
C THR A 283 -13.19 10.34 -13.09
N HIS A 284 -12.05 9.72 -12.82
CA HIS A 284 -10.88 10.39 -12.27
C HIS A 284 -9.60 9.99 -12.98
N PHE A 285 -9.00 10.93 -13.70
CA PHE A 285 -7.66 10.80 -14.26
C PHE A 285 -6.71 11.77 -13.57
N GLU A 286 -5.56 11.26 -13.13
CA GLU A 286 -4.48 12.07 -12.58
C GLU A 286 -3.16 11.70 -13.26
N LEU A 287 -2.56 12.66 -13.97
CA LEU A 287 -1.21 12.56 -14.49
C LEU A 287 -0.27 13.43 -13.65
N SER A 288 0.73 12.81 -13.05
CA SER A 288 1.79 13.46 -12.30
C SER A 288 3.12 13.26 -13.02
N VAL A 289 3.76 14.32 -13.50
CA VAL A 289 5.07 14.23 -14.19
C VAL A 289 6.13 14.95 -13.38
N SER A 290 7.19 14.24 -12.97
CA SER A 290 8.36 14.82 -12.30
C SER A 290 9.61 14.75 -13.19
N LEU A 291 10.19 15.91 -13.51
CA LEU A 291 11.28 16.02 -14.50
C LEU A 291 12.68 16.16 -13.86
N TYR A 292 12.89 15.59 -12.67
CA TYR A 292 14.14 15.70 -11.89
C TYR A 292 15.41 15.21 -12.61
N LYS A 293 15.30 14.29 -13.59
CA LYS A 293 16.42 13.78 -14.40
C LYS A 293 16.53 14.38 -15.80
N SER A 294 15.53 15.12 -16.26
CA SER A 294 15.44 15.52 -17.66
C SER A 294 16.13 16.87 -17.89
N ARG A 295 17.08 16.93 -18.83
CA ARG A 295 17.64 18.20 -19.35
C ARG A 295 16.64 18.96 -20.26
N SER A 296 15.35 18.75 -20.04
CA SER A 296 14.32 19.34 -20.88
C SER A 296 14.32 20.86 -20.75
N ASN A 297 14.33 21.56 -21.87
CA ASN A 297 14.17 23.00 -21.89
C ASN A 297 12.76 23.36 -21.42
N VAL A 298 12.66 24.33 -20.50
CA VAL A 298 11.40 24.91 -19.99
C VAL A 298 10.42 25.24 -21.11
N TRP A 299 10.91 25.74 -22.25
CA TRP A 299 10.06 26.06 -23.39
C TRP A 299 9.38 24.82 -23.98
N GLN A 300 10.10 23.70 -24.12
CA GLN A 300 9.52 22.44 -24.59
C GLN A 300 8.48 21.90 -23.60
N VAL A 301 8.71 22.07 -22.29
CA VAL A 301 7.72 21.70 -21.26
C VAL A 301 6.46 22.56 -21.42
N LYS A 302 6.59 23.89 -21.54
CA LYS A 302 5.46 24.80 -21.72
C LYS A 302 4.65 24.48 -22.98
N GLN A 303 5.31 24.23 -24.10
CA GLN A 303 4.64 23.83 -25.35
C GLN A 303 3.84 22.54 -25.20
N ARG A 304 4.39 21.55 -24.48
CA ARG A 304 3.70 20.28 -24.23
C ARG A 304 2.54 20.43 -23.25
N LEU A 305 2.69 21.27 -22.22
CA LEU A 305 1.61 21.60 -21.29
C LEU A 305 0.45 22.31 -21.97
N ALA A 306 0.71 23.17 -22.98
CA ALA A 306 -0.35 23.84 -23.75
C ALA A 306 -1.29 22.84 -24.46
N LYS A 307 -0.87 21.59 -24.70
CA LYS A 307 -1.75 20.54 -25.24
C LYS A 307 -2.82 20.06 -24.26
N PHE A 308 -2.68 20.37 -22.97
CA PHE A 308 -3.67 20.08 -21.93
C PHE A 308 -4.63 21.24 -21.68
N ASP A 309 -4.44 22.38 -22.33
CA ASP A 309 -5.34 23.56 -22.26
C ASP A 309 -6.55 23.45 -23.22
N LYS A 310 -6.89 22.22 -23.61
CA LYS A 310 -8.06 21.97 -24.47
C LYS A 310 -9.32 21.89 -23.63
N GLN A 311 -10.45 22.27 -24.24
CA GLN A 311 -11.80 22.16 -23.68
C GLN A 311 -12.05 20.82 -22.97
N PHE A 312 -11.63 19.71 -23.58
CA PHE A 312 -11.73 18.37 -22.99
C PHE A 312 -11.22 18.27 -21.54
N TRP A 313 -10.03 18.79 -21.25
CA TRP A 313 -9.41 18.67 -19.93
C TRP A 313 -10.09 19.57 -18.88
N ASN A 314 -10.58 20.73 -19.32
CA ASN A 314 -11.29 21.66 -18.46
C ASN A 314 -12.69 21.14 -18.08
N GLU A 315 -13.39 20.49 -19.01
CA GLU A 315 -14.75 19.97 -18.78
C GLU A 315 -14.79 18.65 -18.01
N THR A 316 -13.76 17.81 -18.17
CA THR A 316 -13.72 16.48 -17.51
C THR A 316 -13.25 16.54 -16.05
N GLY A 317 -12.72 17.67 -15.57
CA GLY A 317 -12.18 17.81 -14.22
C GLY A 317 -10.99 16.89 -13.92
N HIS A 318 -10.37 16.33 -14.96
CA HIS A 318 -9.17 15.51 -14.89
C HIS A 318 -7.97 16.37 -14.46
N ARG A 319 -7.07 15.80 -13.64
CA ARG A 319 -5.99 16.54 -13.00
C ARG A 319 -4.65 16.27 -13.68
N LEU A 320 -3.90 17.35 -13.91
CA LEU A 320 -2.51 17.32 -14.31
C LEU A 320 -1.67 18.00 -13.23
N HIS A 321 -0.70 17.27 -12.69
CA HIS A 321 0.34 17.80 -11.81
C HIS A 321 1.69 17.69 -12.53
N CYS A 322 2.37 18.81 -12.73
CA CYS A 322 3.72 18.81 -13.30
C CYS A 322 4.69 19.42 -12.30
N CYS A 323 5.61 18.60 -11.79
CA CYS A 323 6.64 19.03 -10.86
C CYS A 323 7.96 19.23 -11.62
N LEU A 324 8.40 20.48 -11.67
CA LEU A 324 9.72 20.86 -12.15
C LEU A 324 10.63 21.14 -10.94
N GLU A 325 11.34 20.16 -10.42
CA GLU A 325 12.32 20.43 -9.33
C GLU A 325 13.47 21.35 -9.80
N ALA A 326 13.75 21.39 -11.11
CA ALA A 326 14.66 22.37 -11.71
C ALA A 326 14.19 23.83 -11.52
N PHE A 327 12.91 24.07 -11.20
CA PHE A 327 12.36 25.40 -10.88
C PHE A 327 12.45 25.78 -9.40
N ALA A 328 12.70 24.87 -8.46
CA ALA A 328 12.83 25.24 -7.04
C ALA A 328 14.10 26.08 -6.76
N LYS A 329 15.08 26.06 -7.67
CA LYS A 329 16.22 27.00 -7.69
C LYS A 329 16.00 28.25 -8.55
N PHE A 330 14.87 28.36 -9.25
CA PHE A 330 14.55 29.45 -10.19
C PHE A 330 13.22 30.18 -9.90
N ASN A 331 12.42 29.72 -8.93
CA ASN A 331 11.13 30.30 -8.58
C ASN A 331 11.29 31.62 -7.79
N SER A 332 11.42 32.71 -8.54
CA SER A 332 10.56 33.86 -8.32
C SER A 332 9.75 34.05 -9.59
N CYS A 333 8.43 34.15 -9.48
CA CYS A 333 7.45 34.31 -10.57
C CYS A 333 7.03 33.02 -11.30
N LEU A 334 5.97 32.38 -10.81
CA LEU A 334 4.70 32.15 -11.52
C LEU A 334 3.85 31.15 -10.73
N THR A 335 3.26 31.62 -9.64
CA THR A 335 1.95 31.14 -9.24
C THR A 335 0.95 31.65 -10.28
N THR A 336 0.14 30.76 -10.83
CA THR A 336 -1.14 31.19 -11.43
C THR A 336 -2.25 30.51 -10.66
N PRO A 337 -3.02 31.28 -9.87
CA PRO A 337 -4.38 30.93 -9.51
C PRO A 337 -5.32 31.43 -10.62
N LYS A 338 -6.24 30.57 -11.06
CA LYS A 338 -7.70 30.81 -11.06
C LYS A 338 -8.42 29.56 -11.50
#